data_AF-A0A960DBL2-F1
#
_entry.id   AF-A0A960DBL2-F1
#
_cell.length_a   1.000
_cell.length_b   1.000
_cell.length_c   1.000
_cell.angle_alpha   90.00
_cell.angle_beta   90.00
_cell.angle_gamma   90.00
#
_symmetry.space_group_name_H-M   'P 1'
#
loop_
_entity.id
_entity.type
_entity.pdbx_description
1 polymer ?
#
loop_
_entity_poly.entity_id
_entity_poly.type
_entity_poly.pdbx_seq_one_letter_code
_entity_poly.pdbx_strand_id
1 'polypeptide(L)' 'MPEATAMAVRDGVVAWLGSDEIGRAQFPRAEVTDLAGAFVAPAFVDSHVHLTATGLALTGLDLRQATSLRH' A
#
# COMPACT_ATOMS: atom_id res chain seq x y z
N MET A 1 11.34 -12.06 16.95
CA MET A 1 10.75 -10.79 16.47
C MET A 1 9.49 -10.56 17.30
N PRO A 2 9.16 -9.35 17.78
CA PRO A 2 7.83 -9.17 18.34
C PRO A 2 6.81 -9.35 17.21
N GLU A 3 6.04 -10.44 17.25
CA GLU A 3 4.98 -10.72 16.28
C GLU A 3 3.74 -9.91 16.67
N ALA A 4 3.65 -8.68 16.17
CA ALA A 4 2.43 -7.90 16.30
C ALA A 4 1.35 -8.51 15.41
N THR A 5 0.16 -8.71 15.96
CA THR A 5 -1.02 -9.20 15.23
C THR A 5 -2.07 -8.11 15.04
N ALA A 6 -1.88 -6.94 15.68
CA ALA A 6 -2.72 -5.76 15.53
C ALA A 6 -1.90 -4.46 15.44
N MET A 7 -2.47 -3.49 14.74
CA MET A 7 -1.92 -2.15 14.54
C MET A 7 -3.02 -1.10 14.74
N ALA A 8 -2.73 -0.04 15.49
CA ALA A 8 -3.62 1.11 15.60
C ALA A 8 -3.06 2.30 14.81
N VAL A 9 -3.92 2.92 13.99
CA VAL A 9 -3.60 4.11 13.22
C VAL A 9 -4.44 5.28 13.73
N ARG A 10 -3.80 6.43 13.93
CA ARG A 10 -4.46 7.68 14.33
C ARG A 10 -3.85 8.82 13.54
N ASP A 11 -4.70 9.65 12.94
CA ASP A 11 -4.30 10.81 12.15
C ASP A 11 -3.24 10.48 11.07
N GLY A 12 -3.40 9.33 10.40
CA GLY A 12 -2.50 8.85 9.36
C GLY A 12 -1.16 8.27 9.84
N VAL A 13 -0.95 8.12 11.16
CA VAL A 13 0.30 7.61 11.75
C VAL A 13 0.03 6.30 12.50
N VAL A 14 0.98 5.36 12.41
CA VAL A 14 0.98 4.16 13.26
C VAL A 14 1.21 4.59 14.71
N ALA A 15 0.17 4.54 15.51
CA ALA A 15 0.19 4.97 16.91
C ALA A 15 0.61 3.84 17.86
N TRP A 16 0.44 2.58 17.45
CA TRP A 16 0.71 1.41 18.29
C TRP A 16 0.78 0.10 17.47
N LEU A 17 1.56 -0.87 17.98
CA LEU A 17 1.66 -2.24 17.49
C LEU A 17 1.65 -3.22 18.68
N GLY A 18 0.97 -4.36 18.53
CA GLY A 18 0.95 -5.41 19.54
C GLY A 18 -0.03 -6.53 19.19
N SER A 19 -0.61 -7.20 20.19
CA SER A 19 -1.56 -8.31 19.97
C SER A 19 -2.99 -7.81 19.78
N ASP A 20 -3.81 -8.62 19.09
CA ASP A 20 -5.26 -8.36 18.94
C ASP A 20 -5.97 -8.13 20.28
N GLU A 21 -5.65 -8.96 21.27
CA GLU A 21 -6.25 -8.90 22.60
C GLU A 21 -5.99 -7.53 23.24
N ILE A 22 -4.73 -7.10 23.28
CA ILE A 22 -4.34 -5.82 23.89
C ILE A 22 -4.91 -4.66 23.07
N GLY A 23 -4.87 -4.74 21.74
CA GLY A 23 -5.40 -3.71 20.85
C GLY A 23 -6.89 -3.47 21.08
N ARG A 24 -7.70 -4.53 21.16
CA ARG A 24 -9.15 -4.43 21.42
C ARG A 24 -9.47 -3.84 22.79
N ALA A 25 -8.70 -4.21 23.82
CA ALA A 25 -8.87 -3.68 25.17
C ALA A 25 -8.43 -2.21 25.29
N GLN A 26 -7.33 -1.83 24.65
CA GLN A 26 -6.76 -0.49 24.73
C GLN A 26 -7.50 0.53 23.85
N PHE A 27 -8.07 0.08 22.72
CA PHE A 27 -8.76 0.93 21.76
C PHE A 27 -10.21 0.45 21.51
N PRO A 28 -11.07 0.37 22.55
CA PRO A 28 -12.41 -0.23 22.46
C PRO A 28 -13.40 0.57 21.59
N ARG A 29 -13.03 1.80 21.19
CA ARG A 29 -13.83 2.67 20.32
C ARG A 29 -13.21 2.87 18.93
N ALA A 30 -12.07 2.23 18.64
CA ALA A 30 -11.50 2.29 17.30
C ALA A 30 -12.42 1.59 16.31
N GLU A 31 -12.47 2.10 15.08
CA GLU A 31 -13.00 1.34 13.96
C GLU A 31 -12.07 0.13 13.72
N VAL A 32 -12.65 -1.06 13.59
CA VAL A 32 -11.90 -2.30 13.42
C VAL A 32 -12.11 -2.84 12.01
N THR A 33 -11.00 -2.98 11.29
CA THR A 33 -10.94 -3.74 10.05
C THR A 33 -10.32 -5.10 10.35
N ASP A 34 -11.10 -6.18 10.23
CA ASP A 34 -10.58 -7.54 10.36
C ASP A 34 -9.84 -7.94 9.08
N LEU A 35 -8.57 -8.32 9.23
CA LEU A 35 -7.70 -8.69 8.12
C LEU A 35 -7.77 -10.17 7.77
N ALA A 36 -8.50 -11.00 8.54
CA ALA A 36 -8.63 -12.44 8.30
C ALA A 36 -7.29 -13.16 8.10
N GLY A 37 -6.25 -12.74 8.84
CA GLY A 37 -4.89 -13.30 8.75
C GLY A 37 -4.06 -12.79 7.57
N ALA A 38 -4.53 -11.78 6.82
CA ALA A 38 -3.75 -11.16 5.76
C ALA A 38 -2.49 -10.48 6.31
N PHE A 39 -1.44 -10.49 5.49
CA PHE A 39 -0.16 -9.88 5.83
C PHE A 39 -0.19 -8.36 5.65
N VAL A 40 0.35 -7.63 6.63
CA VAL A 40 0.56 -6.18 6.56
C VAL A 40 2.05 -5.89 6.51
N ALA A 41 2.45 -5.08 5.54
CA ALA A 41 3.80 -4.56 5.41
C ALA A 41 3.76 -3.05 5.13
N PRO A 42 4.88 -2.34 5.34
CA PRO A 42 5.05 -1.01 4.78
C PRO A 42 4.77 -1.01 3.28
N ALA A 43 4.17 0.07 2.78
CA ALA A 43 3.99 0.27 1.35
C ALA A 43 5.34 0.37 0.64
N PHE A 44 5.36 0.10 -0.67
CA PHE A 44 6.54 0.35 -1.50
C PHE A 44 6.88 1.84 -1.52
N VAL A 45 8.17 2.15 -1.48
CA VAL A 45 8.70 3.50 -1.69
C VAL A 45 9.61 3.45 -2.90
N ASP A 46 9.21 4.11 -3.98
CA ASP A 46 10.05 4.33 -5.14
C ASP A 46 10.89 5.59 -4.92
N SER A 47 12.20 5.42 -4.72
CA SER A 47 13.12 6.52 -4.46
C SER A 47 13.46 7.34 -5.70
N HIS A 48 13.16 6.83 -6.89
CA HIS A 48 13.46 7.52 -8.13
C HIS A 48 12.49 7.12 -9.25
N VAL A 49 11.58 8.03 -9.56
CA VAL A 49 10.63 7.86 -10.67
C VAL A 49 10.53 9.13 -11.51
N HIS A 50 10.37 8.96 -12.82
CA HIS A 50 9.97 10.04 -13.73
C HIS A 50 8.45 10.04 -13.91
N LEU A 51 7.70 10.48 -12.90
CA LEU A 51 6.23 10.31 -12.86
C LEU A 51 5.51 10.92 -14.08
N THR A 52 5.94 12.10 -14.55
CA THR A 52 5.38 12.73 -15.76
C THR A 52 5.62 11.87 -17.01
N ALA A 53 6.84 11.35 -17.18
CA ALA A 53 7.15 10.48 -18.31
C ALA A 53 6.36 9.16 -18.25
N THR A 54 6.17 8.59 -17.06
CA THR A 54 5.30 7.42 -16.86
C THR A 54 3.87 7.71 -17.32
N GLY A 55 3.30 8.86 -16.94
CA GLY A 55 1.96 9.26 -17.37
C GLY A 55 1.85 9.44 -18.89
N LEU A 56 2.86 10.07 -19.52
CA LEU A 56 2.93 10.20 -20.98
C LEU A 56 3.05 8.84 -21.67
N ALA A 57 3.83 7.91 -21.13
CA ALA A 57 3.97 6.57 -21.69
C ALA A 57 2.68 5.74 -21.58
N LEU A 58 1.91 5.91 -20.50
CA LEU A 58 0.64 5.20 -20.29
C LEU A 58 -0.49 5.69 -21.21
N THR A 59 -0.47 6.97 -21.59
CA THR A 59 -1.55 7.61 -22.37
C THR A 59 -1.18 7.88 -23.82
N GLY A 60 0.12 7.80 -24.14
CA GLY A 60 0.65 8.00 -25.48
C GLY A 60 0.33 6.83 -26.42
N LEU A 61 0.54 7.08 -27.72
CA LEU A 61 0.38 6.07 -28.75
C LEU A 61 1.47 4.98 -28.61
N ASP A 62 1.05 3.73 -28.44
CA ASP A 62 1.95 2.58 -28.38
C ASP A 62 2.12 1.95 -29.77
N LEU A 63 3.29 2.15 -30.37
CA LEU A 63 3.66 1.58 -31.67
C LEU A 63 4.57 0.35 -31.56
N ARG A 64 4.76 -0.24 -30.37
CA ARG A 64 5.70 -1.36 -30.19
C ARG A 64 5.41 -2.57 -31.10
N GLN A 65 4.17 -2.76 -31.52
CA GLN A 65 3.74 -3.85 -32.41
C GLN A 65 3.71 -3.47 -33.89
N ALA A 66 4.02 -2.22 -34.25
CA ALA A 66 4.03 -1.80 -35.65
C ALA A 66 5.22 -2.43 -36.39
N THR A 67 4.94 -3.12 -37.49
CA THR A 67 5.96 -3.81 -38.31
C THR A 67 6.30 -3.07 -39.61
N SER A 68 5.56 -2.01 -39.94
CA SER A 68 5.76 -1.18 -41.12
C SER A 68 5.20 0.24 -40.90
N LEU A 69 5.66 1.20 -41.71
CA LEU A 69 5.21 2.61 -41.68
C LEU A 69 3.95 2.86 -42.52
N ARG A 70 3.71 2.05 -43.55
CA ARG A 70 2.58 2.01 -44.47
C ARG A 70 2.68 0.72 -45.30
N HIS A 71 1.55 0.24 -45.79
CA HIS A 71 1.45 -0.90 -46.71
C HIS A 71 2.27 -0.67 -47.98
#